data_AF-A0A2V8UTB4-F1
#
_entry.id   AF-A0A2V8UTB4-F1
#
_cell.length_a   1.000
_cell.length_b   1.000
_cell.length_c   1.000
_cell.angle_alpha   90.00
_cell.angle_beta   90.00
_cell.angle_gamma   90.00
#
_symmetry.space_group_name_H-M   'P 1'
#
loop_
_entity.id
_entity.type
_entity.pdbx_description
1 polymer ?
#
loop_
_entity_poly.entity_id
_entity_poly.type
_entity_poly.pdbx_seq_one_letter_code
_entity_poly.pdbx_strand_id
1 'polypeptide(L)' 'MFIGDRLRALREAKHLSQADIESRCGLVRPYLSRVENGHTI' A
#
# COMPACT_ATOMS: atom_id res chain seq x y z
N MET A 1 -5.39 -7.55 -7.18
CA MET A 1 -4.60 -8.74 -6.77
C MET A 1 -4.98 -8.98 -5.32
N PHE A 2 -5.45 -10.17 -4.94
CA PHE A 2 -6.13 -10.39 -3.64
C PHE A 2 -5.41 -9.77 -2.43
N ILE A 3 -4.06 -9.84 -2.39
CA ILE A 3 -3.25 -9.25 -1.32
C ILE A 3 -3.20 -7.71 -1.40
N GLY A 4 -3.04 -7.13 -2.59
CA GLY A 4 -2.99 -5.68 -2.79
C GLY A 4 -4.31 -4.98 -2.43
N ASP A 5 -5.43 -5.61 -2.77
CA ASP A 5 -6.76 -5.11 -2.44
C ASP A 5 -6.98 -5.11 -0.92
N ARG A 6 -6.53 -6.18 -0.24
CA ARG A 6 -6.57 -6.28 1.23
C ARG A 6 -5.64 -5.27 1.92
N LEU A 7 -4.46 -5.02 1.35
CA LEU A 7 -3.51 -4.03 1.86
C LEU A 7 -4.10 -2.61 1.80
N ARG A 8 -4.70 -2.26 0.66
CA ARG A 8 -5.41 -0.98 0.48
C ARG A 8 -6.54 -0.83 1.49
N ALA A 9 -7.39 -1.84 1.64
CA ALA A 9 -8.52 -1.81 2.59
C ALA A 9 -8.05 -1.58 4.04
N LEU A 10 -6.96 -2.23 4.47
CA LEU A 10 -6.38 -2.02 5.80
C LEU A 10 -5.81 -0.61 5.98
N ARG A 11 -5.16 -0.07 4.94
CA ARG A 11 -4.60 1.29 4.95
C ARG A 11 -5.71 2.34 5.09
N GLU A 12 -6.77 2.19 4.30
CA GLU A 12 -7.93 3.09 4.29
C GLU A 12 -8.73 3.00 5.60
N ALA A 13 -8.94 1.80 6.14
CA ALA A 13 -9.58 1.59 7.45
C ALA A 13 -8.82 2.24 8.61
N LYS A 14 -7.52 2.50 8.44
CA LYS A 14 -6.68 3.21 9.42
C LYS A 14 -6.50 4.70 9.11
N HIS A 15 -7.19 5.21 8.08
CA HIS A 15 -7.06 6.58 7.58
C HIS A 15 -5.61 6.98 7.26
N LEU A 16 -4.84 6.05 6.71
CA LEU A 16 -3.44 6.29 6.34
C LEU A 16 -3.30 6.58 4.84
N SER A 17 -2.43 7.51 4.50
CA SER A 17 -1.95 7.69 3.14
C SER A 17 -0.86 6.67 2.81
N GLN A 18 -0.53 6.52 1.53
CA GLN A 18 0.63 5.72 1.12
C GLN A 18 1.96 6.31 1.64
N ALA A 19 2.03 7.62 1.84
CA ALA A 19 3.20 8.29 2.42
C ALA A 19 3.34 7.98 3.93
N ASP A 20 2.22 7.85 4.65
CA ASP A 20 2.25 7.43 6.05
C ASP A 20 2.77 6.00 6.20
N ILE A 21 2.42 5.11 5.27
CA ILE A 21 2.96 3.75 5.24
C ILE A 21 4.46 3.79 4.96
N GLU A 22 4.90 4.52 3.92
CA GLU A 22 6.32 4.69 3.59
C GLU A 22 7.14 5.17 4.81
N SER A 23 6.65 6.19 5.52
CA SER A 23 7.31 6.70 6.71
C SER A 23 7.36 5.71 7.88
N ARG A 24 6.41 4.78 7.99
CA ARG A 24 6.30 3.84 9.13
C ARG A 24 7.03 2.53 8.91
N CYS A 25 7.04 2.00 7.67
CA CYS A 25 7.66 0.71 7.36
C CYS A 25 8.96 0.81 6.56
N GLY A 26 9.33 2.00 6.07
CA GLY A 26 10.49 2.19 5.21
C GLY A 26 10.33 1.62 3.80
N LEU A 27 9.12 1.20 3.42
CA LEU A 27 8.83 0.73 2.07
C LEU A 27 8.63 1.94 1.14
N VAL A 28 9.42 2.02 0.07
CA VAL A 28 9.32 3.13 -0.89
C VAL A 28 7.94 3.15 -1.56
N ARG A 29 7.32 4.33 -1.63
CA ARG A 29 5.95 4.54 -2.17
C ARG A 29 5.65 3.87 -3.51
N PRO A 30 6.57 3.83 -4.51
CA PRO A 30 6.31 3.20 -5.80
C PRO A 30 6.02 1.69 -5.67
N TYR A 31 6.68 0.99 -4.73
CA TYR A 31 6.40 -0.43 -4.49
C TYR A 31 5.03 -0.64 -3.88
N LEU A 32 4.66 0.18 -2.88
CA LEU A 32 3.35 0.12 -2.26
C LEU A 32 2.23 0.39 -3.27
N SER A 33 2.40 1.43 -4.09
CA SER A 33 1.44 1.78 -5.14
C SER A 33 1.27 0.67 -6.17
N ARG A 34 2.38 0.02 -6.59
CA ARG A 34 2.32 -1.12 -7.52
C ARG A 34 1.56 -2.30 -6.94
N VAL A 35 1.83 -2.66 -5.68
CA VAL A 35 1.14 -3.78 -5.01
C VAL A 35 -0.35 -3.48 -4.83
N GLU A 36 -0.71 -2.29 -4.33
CA GLU A 36 -2.11 -1.90 -4.13
C GLU A 36 -2.89 -1.84 -5.46
N ASN A 37 -2.25 -1.46 -6.57
CA ASN A 37 -2.89 -1.37 -7.88
C ASN A 37 -2.78 -2.65 -8.72
N GLY A 38 -2.22 -3.74 -8.17
CA GLY A 38 -2.09 -5.02 -8.89
C GLY A 38 -1.06 -5.00 -10.03
N HIS A 39 -0.15 -4.01 -10.04
CA HIS A 39 0.99 -3.94 -10.96
C HIS A 39 2.20 -4.71 -10.40
N THR A 40 2.02 -6.00 -10.18
CA THR A 40 3.13 -6.91 -9.87
C THR A 40 3.88 -7.25 -11.15
N ILE A 41 5.22 -7.16 -11.09
CA ILE A 41 6.13 -7.79 -12.05
C ILE A 41 5.99 -9.32 -11.94
#